data_AF-A0A2E4ZY21-F1
#
_entry.id   AF-A0A2E4ZY21-F1
#
_cell.length_a   1.000
_cell.length_b   1.000
_cell.length_c   1.000
_cell.angle_alpha   90.00
_cell.angle_beta   90.00
_cell.angle_gamma   90.00
#
_symmetry.space_group_name_H-M   'P 1'
#
loop_
_entity.id
_entity.type
_entity.pdbx_description
1 polymer ?
#
loop_
_entity_poly.entity_id
_entity_poly.type
_entity_poly.pdbx_seq_one_letter_code
_entity_poly.pdbx_strand_id
1 'polypeptide(L)'
;MYRKLGLILLLAVAHALGAATHVPQSPANRLTYLDEVDPFHPHREFPKLTTPQWVGEKGVEAVITLGIDDMRGPEKYEAFLRPILERLKEIDGRAPVSIFTNAFKPDHPQAQKWLAEGVTIEVHTLSHPCPLLQQGNFRRAFETVHGGLDLLASIPGNHPVAYRMPCCDSMNSVSPRFFAEIYERPTAKGNYMQIDS
;
A
#
# COMPACT_ATOMS: atom_id res chain seq x y z
N MET A 1 -9.95 54.55 -29.61
CA MET A 1 -10.18 54.13 -28.21
C MET A 1 -10.33 52.61 -28.03
N TYR A 2 -11.11 51.91 -28.86
CA TYR A 2 -11.38 50.47 -28.71
C TYR A 2 -10.17 49.52 -28.75
N ARG A 3 -9.12 49.85 -29.52
CA ARG A 3 -7.91 49.01 -29.63
C ARG A 3 -7.06 48.94 -28.35
N LYS A 4 -7.05 50.00 -27.53
CA LYS A 4 -6.32 50.04 -26.26
C LYS A 4 -7.06 49.29 -25.15
N LEU A 5 -8.40 49.26 -25.21
CA LEU A 5 -9.23 48.57 -24.24
C LEU A 5 -9.12 47.03 -24.36
N GLY A 6 -9.04 46.51 -25.58
CA GLY A 6 -8.85 45.06 -25.82
C GLY A 6 -7.50 44.53 -25.34
N LEU A 7 -6.42 45.32 -25.46
CA LEU A 7 -5.09 44.93 -24.99
C LEU A 7 -5.01 44.92 -23.46
N ILE A 8 -5.67 45.88 -22.79
CA ILE A 8 -5.76 45.93 -21.32
C ILE A 8 -6.57 44.75 -20.79
N LEU A 9 -7.66 44.37 -21.47
CA LEU A 9 -8.47 43.21 -21.08
C LEU A 9 -7.71 41.88 -21.25
N LEU A 10 -6.92 41.73 -22.32
CA LEU A 10 -6.06 40.57 -22.54
C LEU A 10 -4.94 40.43 -21.49
N LEU A 11 -4.32 41.55 -21.10
CA LEU A 11 -3.29 41.57 -20.04
C LEU A 11 -3.87 41.29 -18.64
N ALA A 12 -5.09 41.74 -18.37
CA ALA A 12 -5.79 41.47 -17.11
C ALA A 12 -6.21 40.00 -16.98
N VAL A 13 -6.66 39.37 -18.07
CA VAL A 13 -6.98 37.94 -18.10
C VAL A 13 -5.70 37.09 -17.94
N ALA A 14 -4.58 37.47 -18.56
CA ALA A 14 -3.31 36.79 -18.38
C ALA A 14 -2.79 36.86 -16.93
N HIS A 15 -2.99 37.99 -16.22
CA HIS A 15 -2.64 38.11 -14.80
C HIS A 15 -3.57 37.30 -13.88
N ALA A 16 -4.86 37.23 -14.20
CA ALA A 16 -5.82 36.42 -13.43
C ALA A 16 -5.58 34.91 -13.59
N LEU A 17 -5.13 34.45 -14.77
CA LEU A 17 -4.74 33.04 -14.96
C LEU A 17 -3.38 32.70 -14.33
N GLY A 18 -2.43 33.64 -14.26
CA GLY A 18 -1.15 33.42 -13.57
C GLY A 18 -1.26 33.43 -12.03
N ALA A 19 -2.30 34.05 -11.47
CA ALA A 19 -2.51 34.08 -10.02
C ALA A 19 -3.09 32.77 -9.46
N ALA A 20 -3.65 31.89 -10.31
CA ALA A 20 -4.20 30.60 -9.90
C ALA A 20 -3.15 29.49 -9.75
N THR A 21 -1.88 29.76 -10.12
CA THR A 21 -0.77 28.80 -9.94
C THR A 21 0.07 29.08 -8.71
N HIS A 22 -0.31 30.06 -7.87
CA HIS A 22 0.37 30.26 -6.60
C HIS A 22 -0.10 29.20 -5.61
N VAL A 23 0.45 27.99 -5.74
CA VAL A 23 0.60 27.08 -4.62
C VAL A 23 1.26 27.92 -3.52
N PRO A 24 0.69 27.99 -2.29
CA PRO A 24 1.38 28.64 -1.18
C PRO A 24 2.82 28.13 -1.16
N GLN A 25 3.80 28.98 -0.87
CA GLN A 25 5.13 28.48 -0.49
C GLN A 25 4.97 27.75 0.84
N SER A 26 4.47 26.52 0.74
CA SER A 26 4.65 25.48 1.72
C SER A 26 6.14 25.44 2.01
N PRO A 27 6.57 25.24 3.29
CA PRO A 27 7.95 24.84 3.54
C PRO A 27 8.28 23.74 2.54
N ALA A 28 9.38 23.93 1.80
CA ALA A 28 9.80 23.19 0.62
C ALA A 28 9.16 21.79 0.56
N ASN A 29 8.45 21.46 -0.53
CA ASN A 29 7.71 20.21 -0.67
C ASN A 29 8.58 19.04 -0.18
N ARG A 30 8.35 18.60 1.05
CA ARG A 30 9.20 17.59 1.70
C ARG A 30 9.14 16.24 1.00
N LEU A 31 8.24 16.09 0.03
CA LEU A 31 7.99 14.90 -0.77
C LEU A 31 8.61 14.98 -2.17
N THR A 32 9.48 15.96 -2.48
CA THR A 32 10.20 15.98 -3.77
C THR A 32 11.02 14.71 -4.03
N TYR A 33 11.30 13.92 -2.99
CA TYR A 33 11.94 12.62 -3.15
C TYR A 33 11.04 11.53 -3.77
N LEU A 34 9.72 11.75 -3.84
CA LEU A 34 8.78 10.80 -4.45
C LEU A 34 8.77 10.87 -5.98
N ASP A 35 9.52 11.81 -6.58
CA ASP A 35 9.61 11.97 -8.04
C ASP A 35 10.56 10.93 -8.68
N GLU A 36 11.28 10.14 -7.87
CA GLU A 36 12.24 9.13 -8.30
C GLU A 36 11.89 7.74 -7.73
N VAL A 37 12.18 6.69 -8.49
CA VAL A 37 12.05 5.29 -8.04
C VAL A 37 13.38 4.85 -7.44
N ASP A 38 13.58 5.15 -6.16
CA ASP A 38 14.73 4.69 -5.38
C ASP A 38 14.29 3.93 -4.11
N PRO A 39 14.35 2.58 -4.12
CA PRO A 39 13.94 1.77 -2.97
C PRO A 39 14.87 1.92 -1.75
N PHE A 40 16.02 2.58 -1.90
CA PHE A 40 16.94 2.89 -0.81
C PHE A 40 17.00 4.38 -0.49
N HIS A 41 16.00 5.15 -0.92
CA HIS A 41 15.95 6.60 -0.71
C HIS A 41 16.16 7.02 0.76
N PRO A 42 15.56 6.35 1.77
CA PRO A 42 15.87 6.64 3.16
C PRO A 42 17.33 6.30 3.48
N HIS A 43 18.10 7.33 3.84
CA HIS A 43 19.49 7.22 4.27
C HIS A 43 19.62 7.71 5.73
N ARG A 44 20.80 7.54 6.34
CA ARG A 44 21.06 7.87 7.76
C ARG A 44 20.66 9.30 8.16
N GLU A 45 20.70 10.23 7.21
CA GLU A 45 20.40 11.66 7.42
C GLU A 45 18.99 12.05 6.94
N PHE A 46 18.23 11.09 6.41
CA PHE A 46 16.85 11.31 6.00
C PHE A 46 16.00 11.67 7.22
N PRO A 47 15.17 12.73 7.15
CA PRO A 47 14.30 13.12 8.25
C PRO A 47 13.42 11.95 8.70
N LYS A 48 13.34 11.71 10.01
CA LYS A 48 12.44 10.68 10.55
C LYS A 48 11.02 10.93 10.05
N LEU A 49 10.37 9.89 9.56
CA LEU A 49 8.93 9.91 9.29
C LEU A 49 8.19 9.97 10.64
N THR A 50 7.56 11.09 10.96
CA THR A 50 6.79 11.26 12.20
C THR A 50 5.28 11.12 11.97
N THR A 51 4.48 11.01 13.03
CA THR A 51 3.02 11.13 13.00
C THR A 51 2.62 12.61 13.00
N PRO A 52 2.96 13.34 11.92
CA PRO A 52 1.90 13.44 10.93
C PRO A 52 2.30 13.16 9.48
N GLN A 53 3.57 12.85 9.20
CA GLN A 53 3.97 12.34 7.87
C GLN A 53 3.32 10.98 7.54
N TRP A 54 3.04 10.16 8.54
CA TRP A 54 2.49 8.81 8.34
C TRP A 54 0.97 8.70 8.53
N VAL A 55 0.41 9.17 9.66
CA VAL A 55 -1.04 9.02 9.98
C VAL A 55 -1.78 10.36 10.13
N GLY A 56 -1.07 11.47 10.35
CA GLY A 56 -1.67 12.83 10.30
C GLY A 56 -2.64 13.21 11.42
N GLU A 57 -3.07 12.28 12.26
CA GLU A 57 -4.08 12.50 13.29
C GLU A 57 -3.57 13.29 14.51
N LYS A 58 -4.35 14.29 14.94
CA LYS A 58 -3.98 15.18 16.06
C LYS A 58 -3.92 14.37 17.36
N GLY A 59 -2.77 14.43 18.03
CA GLY A 59 -2.55 13.75 19.31
C GLY A 59 -2.06 12.31 19.20
N VAL A 60 -1.87 11.79 17.97
CA VAL A 60 -1.27 10.48 17.75
C VAL A 60 0.25 10.61 17.75
N GLU A 61 0.90 9.99 18.74
CA GLU A 61 2.36 9.98 18.90
C GLU A 61 3.01 8.70 18.36
N ALA A 62 2.24 7.63 18.23
CA ALA A 62 2.69 6.34 17.73
C ALA A 62 1.53 5.57 17.10
N VAL A 63 1.85 4.69 16.16
CA VAL A 63 0.88 3.82 15.47
C VAL A 63 1.44 2.42 15.49
N ILE A 64 0.58 1.45 15.79
CA ILE A 64 0.93 0.03 15.87
C ILE A 64 0.08 -0.70 14.83
N THR A 65 0.75 -1.43 13.94
CA THR A 65 0.11 -2.32 12.98
C THR A 65 0.27 -3.76 13.44
N LEU A 66 -0.82 -4.54 13.42
CA LEU A 66 -0.79 -5.96 13.74
C LEU A 66 -0.94 -6.77 12.45
N GLY A 67 0.04 -7.62 12.16
CA GLY A 67 0.07 -8.44 10.96
C GLY A 67 0.43 -9.90 11.26
N ILE A 68 -0.14 -10.84 10.50
CA ILE A 68 0.21 -12.26 10.53
C ILE A 68 0.31 -12.81 9.10
N ASP A 69 1.27 -13.69 8.88
CA ASP A 69 1.67 -14.13 7.54
C ASP A 69 1.25 -15.56 7.22
N ASP A 70 1.44 -15.97 5.97
CA ASP A 70 1.29 -17.35 5.47
C ASP A 70 -0.11 -17.96 5.51
N MET A 71 -1.17 -17.14 5.48
CA MET A 71 -2.51 -17.72 5.45
C MET A 71 -2.78 -18.45 4.13
N ARG A 72 -3.13 -19.74 4.23
CA ARG A 72 -3.61 -20.59 3.12
C ARG A 72 -5.00 -21.17 3.37
N GLY A 73 -5.42 -21.19 4.63
CA GLY A 73 -6.70 -21.69 5.10
C GLY A 73 -7.04 -21.03 6.43
N PRO A 74 -8.32 -20.80 6.72
CA PRO A 74 -8.72 -19.90 7.79
C PRO A 74 -8.67 -20.50 9.20
N GLU A 75 -8.73 -21.82 9.34
CA GLU A 75 -9.09 -22.46 10.61
C GLU A 75 -8.07 -22.20 11.71
N LYS A 76 -6.77 -22.35 11.37
CA LYS A 76 -5.67 -22.09 12.32
C LYS A 76 -5.57 -20.61 12.67
N TYR A 77 -5.80 -19.74 11.70
CA TYR A 77 -5.73 -18.29 11.85
C TYR A 77 -6.91 -17.78 12.69
N GLU A 78 -8.13 -18.24 12.43
CA GLU A 78 -9.29 -17.88 13.25
C GLU A 78 -9.11 -18.38 14.69
N ALA A 79 -8.68 -19.63 14.89
CA ALA A 79 -8.47 -20.16 16.24
C ALA A 79 -7.43 -19.35 17.04
N PHE A 80 -6.33 -18.94 16.39
CA PHE A 80 -5.29 -18.14 17.01
C PHE A 80 -5.70 -16.68 17.22
N LEU A 81 -6.31 -16.06 16.20
CA LEU A 81 -6.65 -14.64 16.20
C LEU A 81 -7.91 -14.33 16.99
N ARG A 82 -8.89 -15.24 17.10
CA ARG A 82 -10.19 -14.94 17.72
C ARG A 82 -10.09 -14.20 19.07
N PRO A 83 -9.29 -14.62 20.06
CA PRO A 83 -9.16 -13.88 21.31
C PRO A 83 -8.53 -12.47 21.12
N ILE A 84 -7.61 -12.32 20.17
CA ILE A 84 -6.98 -11.03 19.83
C ILE A 84 -8.00 -10.10 19.18
N LEU A 85 -8.76 -10.60 18.19
CA LEU A 85 -9.77 -9.83 17.47
C LEU A 85 -10.89 -9.36 18.39
N GLU A 86 -11.37 -10.20 19.32
CA GLU A 86 -12.36 -9.77 20.33
C GLU A 86 -11.79 -8.68 21.24
N ARG A 87 -10.54 -8.84 21.70
CA ARG A 87 -9.90 -7.82 22.53
C ARG A 87 -9.75 -6.48 21.79
N LEU A 88 -9.41 -6.52 20.51
CA LEU A 88 -9.30 -5.31 19.70
C LEU A 88 -10.66 -4.63 19.51
N LYS A 89 -11.75 -5.39 19.29
CA LYS A 89 -13.11 -4.81 19.20
C LYS A 89 -13.52 -4.08 20.47
N GLU A 90 -13.13 -4.59 21.63
CA GLU A 90 -13.38 -3.89 22.90
C GLU A 90 -12.62 -2.56 23.02
N ILE A 91 -11.45 -2.45 22.38
CA ILE A 91 -10.57 -1.27 22.45
C ILE A 91 -10.95 -0.24 21.38
N ASP A 92 -11.12 -0.67 20.13
CA ASP A 92 -11.23 0.19 18.95
C ASP A 92 -12.63 0.14 18.30
N GLY A 93 -13.51 -0.76 18.73
CA GLY A 93 -14.78 -1.05 18.05
C GLY A 93 -14.64 -1.88 16.77
N ARG A 94 -13.41 -2.16 16.33
CA ARG A 94 -13.05 -3.01 15.18
C ARG A 94 -11.94 -3.98 15.57
N ALA A 95 -11.61 -4.91 14.68
CA ALA A 95 -10.49 -5.83 14.83
C ALA A 95 -9.39 -5.55 13.77
N PRO A 96 -8.66 -4.42 13.84
CA PRO A 96 -7.68 -4.02 12.83
C PRO A 96 -6.42 -4.91 12.88
N VAL A 97 -6.48 -6.03 12.18
CA VAL A 97 -5.36 -6.95 11.93
C VAL A 97 -5.28 -7.21 10.43
N SER A 98 -4.06 -7.20 9.88
CA SER A 98 -3.81 -7.60 8.50
C SER A 98 -3.35 -9.04 8.44
N ILE A 99 -4.02 -9.86 7.63
CA ILE A 99 -3.62 -11.24 7.35
C ILE A 99 -2.95 -11.27 5.98
N PHE A 100 -1.62 -11.38 5.96
CA PHE A 100 -0.83 -11.58 4.75
C PHE A 100 -1.02 -13.01 4.25
N THR A 101 -1.67 -13.10 3.10
CA THR A 101 -2.32 -14.31 2.61
C THR A 101 -1.65 -14.80 1.35
N ASN A 102 -1.45 -16.12 1.27
CA ASN A 102 -1.05 -16.76 0.04
C ASN A 102 -2.26 -17.06 -0.87
N ALA A 103 -2.41 -18.31 -1.32
CA ALA A 103 -3.61 -18.75 -2.01
C ALA A 103 -4.74 -19.05 -1.01
N PHE A 104 -5.84 -18.29 -1.10
CA PHE A 104 -7.04 -18.46 -0.29
C PHE A 104 -8.28 -18.44 -1.18
N LYS A 105 -9.29 -19.25 -0.84
CA LYS A 105 -10.50 -19.43 -1.65
C LYS A 105 -11.39 -18.18 -1.56
N PRO A 106 -11.65 -17.45 -2.66
CA PRO A 106 -12.29 -16.13 -2.58
C PRO A 106 -13.72 -16.12 -2.05
N ASP A 107 -14.45 -17.21 -2.24
CA ASP A 107 -15.84 -17.40 -1.80
C ASP A 107 -15.96 -18.03 -0.40
N HIS A 108 -14.84 -18.19 0.32
CA HIS A 108 -14.87 -18.78 1.64
C HIS A 108 -15.59 -17.85 2.64
N PRO A 109 -16.59 -18.33 3.41
CA PRO A 109 -17.43 -17.48 4.25
C PRO A 109 -16.65 -16.72 5.33
N GLN A 110 -15.55 -17.29 5.83
CA GLN A 110 -14.69 -16.63 6.82
C GLN A 110 -14.15 -15.27 6.34
N ALA A 111 -13.86 -15.08 5.04
CA ALA A 111 -13.36 -13.80 4.58
C ALA A 111 -14.39 -12.68 4.76
N GLN A 112 -15.66 -12.95 4.46
CA GLN A 112 -16.73 -11.97 4.69
C GLN A 112 -16.90 -11.64 6.17
N LYS A 113 -16.80 -12.65 7.05
CA LYS A 113 -16.82 -12.44 8.50
C LYS A 113 -15.68 -11.52 8.95
N TRP A 114 -14.45 -11.80 8.52
CA TRP A 114 -13.28 -10.99 8.88
C TRP A 114 -13.36 -9.56 8.35
N LEU A 115 -13.74 -9.37 7.09
CA LEU A 115 -13.91 -8.04 6.50
C LEU A 115 -14.96 -7.22 7.27
N ALA A 116 -16.09 -7.83 7.65
CA ALA A 116 -17.12 -7.17 8.46
C ALA A 116 -16.63 -6.78 9.87
N GLU A 117 -15.62 -7.48 10.40
CA GLU A 117 -15.01 -7.18 11.69
C GLU A 117 -13.88 -6.14 11.60
N GLY A 118 -13.49 -5.71 10.39
CA GLY A 118 -12.41 -4.75 10.16
C GLY A 118 -11.01 -5.37 10.02
N VAL A 119 -10.93 -6.69 9.81
CA VAL A 119 -9.68 -7.39 9.45
C VAL A 119 -9.42 -7.17 7.96
N THR A 120 -8.15 -6.97 7.58
CA THR A 120 -7.76 -6.88 6.16
C THR A 120 -7.05 -8.15 5.69
N ILE A 121 -7.22 -8.49 4.41
CA ILE A 121 -6.66 -9.69 3.79
C ILE A 121 -5.70 -9.24 2.68
N GLU A 122 -4.40 -9.31 2.98
CA GLU A 122 -3.32 -8.66 2.21
C GLU A 122 -2.46 -9.69 1.46
N VAL A 123 -1.58 -9.22 0.57
CA VAL A 123 -0.86 -10.09 -0.38
C VAL A 123 0.44 -10.63 0.21
N HIS A 124 0.62 -11.96 0.15
CA HIS A 124 1.87 -12.63 0.51
C HIS A 124 2.38 -13.60 -0.56
N THR A 125 2.07 -13.33 -1.84
CA THR A 125 2.27 -14.21 -3.03
C THR A 125 1.46 -15.50 -3.01
N LEU A 126 1.19 -16.11 -4.16
CA LEU A 126 0.40 -17.35 -4.23
C LEU A 126 1.00 -18.53 -3.47
N SER A 127 2.33 -18.64 -3.39
CA SER A 127 2.99 -19.87 -2.96
C SER A 127 4.08 -19.71 -1.89
N HIS A 128 4.34 -18.49 -1.42
CA HIS A 128 5.47 -18.16 -0.56
C HIS A 128 6.83 -18.68 -1.12
N PRO A 129 7.23 -18.29 -2.36
CA PRO A 129 8.55 -18.63 -2.86
C PRO A 129 9.61 -17.84 -2.11
N CYS A 130 10.65 -18.53 -1.65
CA CYS A 130 11.74 -17.92 -0.90
C CYS A 130 13.07 -18.50 -1.40
N PRO A 131 13.94 -17.70 -2.07
CA PRO A 131 13.72 -16.32 -2.51
C PRO A 131 12.68 -16.17 -3.65
N LEU A 132 12.07 -14.99 -3.80
CA LEU A 132 11.08 -14.72 -4.85
C LEU A 132 11.68 -14.78 -6.27
N LEU A 133 12.78 -14.07 -6.50
CA LEU A 133 13.45 -13.93 -7.80
C LEU A 133 14.48 -15.04 -8.10
N GLN A 134 14.32 -16.20 -7.46
CA GLN A 134 15.23 -17.32 -7.64
C GLN A 134 15.16 -17.93 -9.05
N GLN A 135 16.20 -18.70 -9.41
CA GLN A 135 16.25 -19.52 -10.63
C GLN A 135 16.18 -18.73 -11.94
N GLY A 136 16.34 -17.41 -11.91
CA GLY A 136 16.28 -16.55 -13.09
C GLY A 136 14.90 -16.49 -13.76
N ASN A 137 13.84 -16.94 -13.08
CA ASN A 137 12.50 -17.00 -13.63
C ASN A 137 11.66 -15.79 -13.21
N PHE A 138 11.93 -14.64 -13.83
CA PHE A 138 11.23 -13.39 -13.53
C PHE A 138 9.72 -13.49 -13.80
N ARG A 139 9.32 -14.18 -14.87
CA ARG A 139 7.90 -14.37 -15.21
C ARG A 139 7.13 -15.05 -14.08
N ARG A 140 7.69 -16.12 -13.50
CA ARG A 140 7.08 -16.81 -12.36
C ARG A 140 6.96 -15.91 -11.13
N ALA A 141 7.96 -15.07 -10.86
CA ALA A 141 7.92 -14.12 -9.77
C ALA A 141 6.85 -13.03 -9.98
N PHE A 142 6.70 -12.54 -11.21
CA PHE A 142 5.62 -11.62 -11.56
C PHE A 142 4.25 -12.29 -11.37
N GLU A 143 4.05 -13.49 -11.93
CA GLU A 143 2.79 -14.24 -11.87
C GLU A 143 2.40 -14.63 -10.43
N THR A 144 3.35 -14.99 -9.57
CA THR A 144 3.04 -15.38 -8.18
C THR A 144 2.64 -14.18 -7.30
N VAL A 145 3.20 -12.99 -7.56
CA VAL A 145 2.83 -11.76 -6.84
C VAL A 145 1.50 -11.22 -7.36
N HIS A 146 1.41 -10.95 -8.66
CA HIS A 146 0.22 -10.36 -9.29
C HIS A 146 -0.98 -11.31 -9.26
N GLY A 147 -0.74 -12.62 -9.40
CA GLY A 147 -1.79 -13.62 -9.26
C GLY A 147 -2.34 -13.69 -7.83
N GLY A 148 -1.51 -13.47 -6.81
CA GLY A 148 -1.96 -13.36 -5.42
C GLY A 148 -2.83 -12.14 -5.22
N LEU A 149 -2.39 -10.98 -5.73
CA LEU A 149 -3.17 -9.75 -5.71
C LEU A 149 -4.54 -9.92 -6.40
N ASP A 150 -4.55 -10.43 -7.63
CA ASP A 150 -5.78 -10.65 -8.40
C ASP A 150 -6.71 -11.69 -7.75
N LEU A 151 -6.17 -12.70 -7.08
CA LEU A 151 -6.95 -13.69 -6.34
C LEU A 151 -7.63 -13.05 -5.14
N LEU A 152 -6.88 -12.32 -4.32
CA LEU A 152 -7.43 -11.71 -3.10
C LEU A 152 -8.37 -10.54 -3.40
N ALA A 153 -8.13 -9.79 -4.48
CA ALA A 153 -9.06 -8.77 -4.98
C ALA A 153 -10.37 -9.36 -5.52
N SER A 154 -10.44 -10.67 -5.78
CA SER A 154 -11.69 -11.33 -6.19
C SER A 154 -12.60 -11.73 -5.01
N ILE A 155 -12.13 -11.58 -3.77
CA ILE A 155 -12.99 -11.70 -2.58
C ILE A 155 -13.95 -10.49 -2.58
N PRO A 156 -15.27 -10.69 -2.53
CA PRO A 156 -16.23 -9.58 -2.51
C PRO A 156 -15.93 -8.58 -1.38
N GLY A 157 -15.78 -7.30 -1.72
CA GLY A 157 -15.49 -6.23 -0.75
C GLY A 157 -14.05 -6.19 -0.21
N ASN A 158 -13.16 -7.08 -0.65
CA ASN A 158 -11.75 -6.99 -0.28
C ASN A 158 -11.01 -6.03 -1.23
N HIS A 159 -10.16 -5.18 -0.67
CA HIS A 159 -9.30 -4.27 -1.40
C HIS A 159 -7.87 -4.43 -0.87
N PRO A 160 -7.14 -5.49 -1.29
CA PRO A 160 -5.77 -5.69 -0.86
C PRO A 160 -4.90 -4.54 -1.35
N VAL A 161 -4.21 -3.87 -0.43
CA VAL A 161 -3.33 -2.73 -0.74
C VAL A 161 -1.92 -2.95 -0.21
N ALA A 162 -1.73 -3.86 0.74
CA ALA A 162 -0.44 -4.17 1.32
C ALA A 162 0.15 -5.46 0.73
N TYR A 163 1.47 -5.47 0.64
CA TYR A 163 2.29 -6.62 0.30
C TYR A 163 3.27 -6.90 1.43
N ARG A 164 3.58 -8.17 1.64
CA ARG A 164 4.76 -8.57 2.40
C ARG A 164 5.58 -9.56 1.61
N MET A 165 6.89 -9.32 1.50
CA MET A 165 7.82 -10.24 0.85
C MET A 165 7.98 -11.53 1.66
N PRO A 166 7.80 -12.72 1.05
CA PRO A 166 8.18 -13.99 1.66
C PRO A 166 9.61 -13.98 2.22
N CYS A 167 9.75 -14.38 3.49
CA CYS A 167 11.02 -14.36 4.23
C CYS A 167 11.72 -12.99 4.39
N CYS A 168 11.06 -11.88 4.01
CA CYS A 168 11.63 -10.53 4.02
C CYS A 168 13.08 -10.50 3.47
N ASP A 169 14.03 -10.00 4.26
CA ASP A 169 15.43 -9.82 3.88
C ASP A 169 16.33 -11.04 4.13
N SER A 170 15.79 -12.15 4.65
CA SER A 170 16.57 -13.31 5.11
C SER A 170 17.52 -13.90 4.05
N MET A 171 17.25 -13.66 2.75
CA MET A 171 18.06 -14.17 1.63
C MET A 171 18.16 -13.22 0.42
N ASN A 172 18.17 -11.89 0.62
CA ASN A 172 18.11 -10.90 -0.47
C ASN A 172 16.88 -11.10 -1.39
N SER A 173 15.74 -11.55 -0.84
CA SER A 173 14.48 -11.71 -1.59
C SER A 173 13.93 -10.35 -2.02
N VAL A 174 14.05 -9.35 -1.15
CA VAL A 174 13.75 -7.95 -1.44
C VAL A 174 14.89 -7.40 -2.30
N SER A 175 14.55 -6.96 -3.52
CA SER A 175 15.53 -6.40 -4.46
C SER A 175 14.95 -5.17 -5.16
N PRO A 176 15.80 -4.23 -5.65
CA PRO A 176 15.33 -3.09 -6.41
C PRO A 176 14.49 -3.46 -7.64
N ARG A 177 14.84 -4.58 -8.26
CA ARG A 177 14.11 -5.13 -9.40
C ARG A 177 12.69 -5.55 -9.04
N PHE A 178 12.47 -6.10 -7.85
CA PHE A 178 11.12 -6.42 -7.38
C PHE A 178 10.27 -5.15 -7.31
N PHE A 179 10.79 -4.08 -6.71
CA PHE A 179 10.04 -2.83 -6.58
C PHE A 179 9.71 -2.21 -7.95
N ALA A 180 10.72 -1.98 -8.79
CA ALA A 180 10.56 -1.27 -10.07
C ALA A 180 9.80 -2.07 -11.16
N GLU A 181 9.89 -3.41 -11.15
CA GLU A 181 9.35 -4.24 -12.23
C GLU A 181 8.15 -5.11 -11.82
N ILE A 182 7.89 -5.31 -10.52
CA ILE A 182 6.77 -6.14 -10.05
C ILE A 182 5.83 -5.34 -9.15
N TYR A 183 6.33 -4.76 -8.05
CA TYR A 183 5.51 -4.14 -7.01
C TYR A 183 4.75 -2.91 -7.51
N GLU A 184 5.45 -1.98 -8.18
CA GLU A 184 4.87 -0.73 -8.68
C GLU A 184 3.97 -0.93 -9.91
N ARG A 185 3.91 -2.14 -10.46
CA ARG A 185 3.12 -2.42 -11.65
C ARG A 185 1.70 -2.81 -11.27
N PRO A 186 0.68 -2.22 -11.91
CA PRO A 186 -0.69 -2.72 -11.78
C PRO A 186 -0.80 -4.08 -12.48
N THR A 187 -1.73 -4.91 -12.01
CA THR A 187 -2.11 -6.14 -12.70
C THR A 187 -2.87 -5.82 -13.99
N ALA A 188 -3.03 -6.80 -14.87
CA ALA A 188 -3.85 -6.66 -16.07
C ALA A 188 -5.33 -6.33 -15.76
N LYS A 189 -5.80 -6.61 -14.54
CA LYS A 189 -7.15 -6.26 -14.06
C LYS A 189 -7.21 -4.86 -13.44
N GLY A 190 -6.09 -4.13 -13.37
CA GLY A 190 -5.99 -2.80 -12.79
C GLY A 190 -5.84 -2.77 -11.27
N ASN A 191 -5.59 -3.91 -10.62
CA ASN A 191 -5.28 -3.95 -9.19
C ASN A 191 -3.82 -3.50 -8.96
N TYR A 192 -3.52 -2.83 -7.86
CA TYR A 192 -2.17 -2.37 -7.53
C TYR A 192 -1.97 -2.31 -6.02
N MET A 193 -0.71 -2.38 -5.58
CA MET A 193 -0.33 -2.28 -4.17
C MET A 193 0.07 -0.83 -3.85
N GLN A 194 -0.07 -0.46 -2.58
CA GLN A 194 0.21 0.88 -2.09
C GLN A 194 1.24 0.88 -0.95
N ILE A 195 1.31 -0.22 -0.17
CA ILE A 195 2.20 -0.33 0.99
C ILE A 195 2.97 -1.66 0.95
N ASP A 196 4.26 -1.62 1.27
CA ASP A 196 5.09 -2.79 1.59
C ASP A 196 5.27 -2.84 3.12
N SER A 197 5.23 -4.04 3.71
CA SER A 197 5.07 -4.23 5.16
C SER A 197 6.07 -5.16 5.81
#